data_AF-Q8SW14-F1
#
_entry.id   AF-Q8SW14-F1
#
_cell.length_a   1.000
_cell.length_b   1.000
_cell.length_c   1.000
_cell.angle_alpha   90.00
_cell.angle_beta   90.00
_cell.angle_gamma   90.00
#
_symmetry.space_group_name_H-M   'P 1'
#
loop_
_entity.id
_entity.type
_entity.pdbx_description
1 polymer ?
#
loop_
_entity_poly.entity_id
_entity_poly.type
_entity_poly.pdbx_seq_one_letter_code
_entity_poly.pdbx_strand_id
1 'polypeptide(L)'
;MPWKRCLYLQQKYPINYIEIRHAYRKRSVNEIHEDINRMIIRISIVMLTLSLLKVMVLEDELGMPKSSWFSFISTLTENFLENKENIGINLKPGFMLLTFAYLLSPLIRTLTLEIHPTTLYAYFAVTQILFVVDSVSASIYNTGSSAEVKDEWTPLSLEESINIPKKISSNQILGLTSYFLGFILLSSRFSKPSSVFNFLCLTFMGYIILLNHAERLGIHKSTNAMVLVYVSVSIIIFLPDIKIFCIYSCMVTFVYSVSHMSVWLLERDLNGRPSHPSKYQ
;
A
#
# COMPACT_ATOMS: atom_id res chain seq x y z
N MET A 1 -34.18 26.49 -23.85
CA MET A 1 -34.01 25.02 -24.00
C MET A 1 -34.61 24.31 -22.79
N PRO A 2 -35.83 23.76 -22.90
CA PRO A 2 -36.60 23.24 -21.75
C PRO A 2 -36.29 21.79 -21.34
N TRP A 3 -35.62 21.00 -22.19
CA TRP A 3 -35.33 19.58 -21.92
C TRP A 3 -34.29 19.37 -20.81
N LYS A 4 -33.34 20.32 -20.63
CA LYS A 4 -32.36 20.24 -19.53
C LYS A 4 -33.01 20.31 -18.15
N ARG A 5 -34.16 20.96 -17.97
CA ARG A 5 -34.85 21.04 -16.66
C ARG A 5 -35.51 19.72 -16.23
N CYS A 6 -35.97 18.90 -17.17
CA CYS A 6 -36.68 17.66 -16.84
C CYS A 6 -35.77 16.59 -16.24
N LEU A 7 -34.47 16.57 -16.57
CA LEU A 7 -33.52 15.59 -16.02
C LEU A 7 -33.13 15.89 -14.57
N TYR A 8 -33.13 17.16 -14.14
CA TYR A 8 -32.72 17.55 -12.80
C TYR A 8 -33.86 17.58 -11.76
N LEU A 9 -35.12 17.66 -12.19
CA LEU A 9 -36.28 17.72 -11.29
C LEU A 9 -36.58 16.41 -10.54
N GLN A 10 -36.07 15.27 -11.02
CA GLN A 10 -36.27 13.96 -10.37
C GLN A 10 -35.17 13.60 -9.35
N GLN A 11 -34.11 14.40 -9.23
CA GLN A 11 -33.01 14.11 -8.30
C GLN A 11 -33.11 15.02 -7.07
N LYS A 12 -33.32 14.42 -5.89
CA LYS A 12 -33.32 15.13 -4.59
C LYS A 12 -31.89 15.54 -4.23
N TYR A 13 -31.46 16.70 -4.71
CA TYR A 13 -30.23 17.32 -4.25
C TYR A 13 -30.54 18.49 -3.29
N PRO A 14 -29.81 18.61 -2.16
CA PRO A 14 -30.02 19.72 -1.20
C PRO A 14 -29.61 21.07 -1.80
N ILE A 15 -30.25 22.15 -1.34
CA ILE A 15 -30.27 23.51 -1.95
C ILE A 15 -28.89 24.24 -1.98
N ASN A 16 -27.85 23.72 -1.33
CA ASN A 16 -26.55 24.40 -1.24
C ASN A 16 -25.52 23.90 -2.27
N TYR A 17 -25.83 24.07 -3.56
CA TYR A 17 -24.88 23.89 -4.67
C TYR A 17 -24.27 25.23 -5.09
N ILE A 18 -23.52 25.89 -4.20
CA ILE A 18 -22.72 27.06 -4.57
C ILE A 18 -21.43 27.08 -3.74
N GLU A 19 -20.30 26.75 -4.40
CA GLU A 19 -18.98 27.42 -4.36
C GLU A 19 -17.90 26.44 -4.85
N ILE A 20 -17.46 26.59 -6.10
CA ILE A 20 -16.18 26.02 -6.56
C ILE A 20 -15.08 26.94 -6.06
N ARG A 21 -14.45 26.56 -4.95
CA ARG A 21 -13.04 26.88 -4.72
C ARG A 21 -12.28 25.56 -4.83
N HIS A 22 -11.35 25.46 -5.79
CA HIS A 22 -10.15 24.68 -5.53
C HIS A 22 -9.39 25.38 -4.41
N ALA A 23 -9.87 25.21 -3.18
CA ALA A 23 -9.05 25.45 -2.02
C ALA A 23 -7.93 24.42 -2.15
N TYR A 24 -6.77 24.86 -2.62
CA TYR A 24 -5.53 24.15 -2.34
C TYR A 24 -5.47 24.04 -0.82
N ARG A 25 -6.00 22.94 -0.29
CA ARG A 25 -5.99 22.66 1.14
C ARG A 25 -4.54 22.52 1.49
N LYS A 26 -4.01 23.57 2.14
CA LYS A 26 -2.67 23.55 2.69
C LYS A 26 -2.65 22.39 3.68
N ARG A 27 -1.84 21.37 3.40
CA ARG A 27 -1.77 20.19 4.27
C ARG A 27 -1.32 20.62 5.65
N SER A 28 -1.96 20.06 6.66
CA SER A 28 -1.53 20.24 8.04
C SER A 28 -0.23 19.45 8.28
N VAL A 29 0.58 19.90 9.22
CA VAL A 29 1.80 19.18 9.65
C VAL A 29 1.45 17.75 10.11
N ASN A 30 0.28 17.57 10.72
CA ASN A 30 -0.24 16.27 11.13
C ASN A 30 -0.48 15.32 9.94
N GLU A 31 -1.04 15.82 8.82
CA GLU A 31 -1.23 15.01 7.61
C GLU A 31 0.10 14.53 7.02
N ILE A 32 1.15 15.36 7.10
CA ILE A 32 2.50 14.98 6.67
C ILE A 32 3.04 13.85 7.55
N HIS A 33 2.87 13.93 8.87
CA HIS A 33 3.26 12.86 9.79
C HIS A 33 2.47 11.57 9.59
N GLU A 34 1.18 11.66 9.27
CA GLU A 34 0.38 10.50 8.89
C GLU A 34 0.94 9.81 7.64
N ASP A 35 1.30 10.57 6.61
CA ASP A 35 1.88 10.03 5.37
C ASP A 35 3.24 9.34 5.61
N ILE A 36 4.08 9.92 6.49
CA ILE A 36 5.35 9.33 6.92
C ILE A 36 5.12 8.01 7.66
N ASN A 37 4.17 7.99 8.59
CA ASN A 37 3.81 6.78 9.33
C ASN A 37 3.35 5.68 8.37
N ARG A 38 2.53 6.01 7.36
CA ARG A 38 2.13 5.04 6.33
C ARG A 38 3.32 4.54 5.52
N MET A 39 4.30 5.39 5.21
CA MET A 39 5.54 4.96 4.53
C MET A 39 6.32 3.95 5.39
N ILE A 40 6.42 4.19 6.70
CA ILE A 40 7.12 3.30 7.64
C ILE A 40 6.43 1.94 7.77
N ILE A 41 5.10 1.90 7.81
CA ILE A 41 4.35 0.62 7.81
C ILE A 41 4.72 -0.19 6.56
N ARG A 42 4.77 0.44 5.39
CA ARG A 42 5.12 -0.24 4.13
C ARG A 42 6.56 -0.74 4.11
N ILE A 43 7.51 0.08 4.56
CA ILE A 43 8.93 -0.32 4.71
C ILE A 43 9.04 -1.50 5.68
N SER A 44 8.30 -1.47 6.79
CA SER A 44 8.31 -2.54 7.80
C SER A 44 7.86 -3.87 7.20
N ILE A 45 6.84 -3.87 6.36
CA ILE A 45 6.35 -5.08 5.69
C ILE A 45 7.37 -5.62 4.67
N VAL A 46 8.03 -4.73 3.93
CA VAL A 46 9.13 -5.13 3.02
C VAL A 46 10.27 -5.79 3.80
N MET A 47 10.67 -5.22 4.93
CA MET A 47 11.78 -5.75 5.74
C MET A 47 11.41 -7.06 6.46
N LEU A 48 10.18 -7.19 6.96
CA LEU A 48 9.65 -8.47 7.46
C LEU A 48 9.73 -9.56 6.39
N THR A 49 9.44 -9.19 5.15
CA THR A 49 9.44 -10.13 4.04
C THR A 49 10.84 -10.58 3.62
N LEU A 50 11.80 -9.66 3.61
CA LEU A 50 13.22 -9.99 3.42
C LEU A 50 13.75 -10.90 4.53
N SER A 51 13.32 -10.62 5.76
CA SER A 51 13.64 -11.44 6.93
C SER A 51 13.09 -12.87 6.78
N LEU A 52 11.82 -13.01 6.39
CA LEU A 52 11.18 -14.30 6.11
C LEU A 52 11.86 -15.03 4.96
N LEU A 53 12.17 -14.34 3.86
CA LEU A 53 12.91 -14.90 2.72
C LEU A 53 14.22 -15.54 3.21
N LYS A 54 14.99 -14.83 4.04
CA LYS A 54 16.26 -15.34 4.53
C LYS A 54 16.09 -16.61 5.37
N VAL A 55 15.11 -16.62 6.28
CA VAL A 55 14.77 -17.81 7.09
C VAL A 55 14.38 -18.97 6.18
N MET A 56 13.48 -18.73 5.22
CA MET A 56 13.02 -19.78 4.31
C MET A 56 14.10 -20.31 3.38
N VAL A 57 15.06 -19.48 2.97
CA VAL A 57 16.21 -19.92 2.17
C VAL A 57 17.17 -20.77 3.02
N LEU A 58 17.35 -20.44 4.30
CA LEU A 58 18.14 -21.23 5.26
C LEU A 58 17.43 -22.56 5.63
N GLU A 59 16.11 -22.52 5.81
CA GLU A 59 15.26 -23.66 6.17
C GLU A 59 14.83 -24.50 4.96
N ASP A 60 15.10 -24.08 3.72
CA ASP A 60 14.79 -24.88 2.52
C ASP A 60 15.48 -26.26 2.59
N GLU A 61 16.49 -26.43 3.45
CA GLU A 61 17.11 -27.72 3.79
C GLU A 61 16.23 -28.59 4.71
N LEU A 62 15.60 -28.01 5.73
CA LEU A 62 14.71 -28.67 6.71
C LEU A 62 13.24 -28.50 6.27
N GLY A 63 12.77 -29.38 5.39
CA GLY A 63 11.41 -29.29 4.86
C GLY A 63 10.34 -29.17 5.96
N MET A 64 9.46 -28.17 5.85
CA MET A 64 8.32 -28.01 6.76
C MET A 64 7.45 -29.29 6.80
N PRO A 65 6.93 -29.69 7.97
CA PRO A 65 6.07 -30.86 8.09
C PRO A 65 4.77 -30.67 7.30
N LYS A 66 4.31 -31.74 6.62
CA LYS A 66 3.11 -31.73 5.76
C LYS A 66 1.79 -31.42 6.50
N SER A 67 1.78 -31.48 7.83
CA SER A 67 0.59 -31.19 8.65
C SER A 67 0.34 -29.69 8.84
N SER A 68 1.40 -28.87 8.99
CA SER A 68 1.26 -27.42 9.07
C SER A 68 0.77 -26.82 7.75
N TRP A 69 1.10 -27.50 6.64
CA TRP A 69 0.65 -27.22 5.29
C TRP A 69 -0.86 -27.24 5.10
N PHE A 70 -1.51 -28.35 5.49
CA PHE A 70 -2.95 -28.49 5.33
C PHE A 70 -3.71 -27.54 6.24
N SER A 71 -3.23 -27.33 7.47
CA SER A 71 -3.84 -26.37 8.39
C SER A 71 -3.73 -24.94 7.83
N PHE A 72 -2.54 -24.53 7.38
CA PHE A 72 -2.36 -23.18 6.82
C PHE A 72 -3.20 -22.95 5.56
N ILE A 73 -3.19 -23.88 4.59
CA ILE A 73 -4.02 -23.79 3.38
C ILE A 73 -5.51 -23.81 3.71
N SER A 74 -5.97 -24.68 4.61
CA SER A 74 -7.39 -24.76 4.99
C SER A 74 -7.85 -23.45 5.63
N THR A 75 -7.06 -22.92 6.56
CA THR A 75 -7.36 -21.65 7.24
C THR A 75 -7.32 -20.47 6.26
N LEU A 76 -6.41 -20.49 5.27
CA LEU A 76 -6.37 -19.50 4.20
C LEU A 76 -7.60 -19.64 3.28
N THR A 77 -7.92 -20.85 2.86
CA THR A 77 -9.01 -21.11 1.91
C THR A 77 -10.37 -20.77 2.51
N GLU A 78 -10.62 -21.13 3.77
CA GLU A 78 -11.84 -20.78 4.51
C GLU A 78 -12.01 -19.26 4.68
N ASN A 79 -10.95 -18.55 5.09
CA ASN A 79 -11.01 -17.10 5.29
C ASN A 79 -11.13 -16.30 3.97
N PHE A 80 -10.72 -16.88 2.85
CA PHE A 80 -10.74 -16.22 1.54
C PHE A 80 -11.99 -16.52 0.70
N LEU A 81 -12.62 -17.68 0.89
CA LEU A 81 -13.88 -18.03 0.25
C LEU A 81 -15.10 -17.38 0.92
N GLU A 82 -15.02 -17.06 2.22
CA GLU A 82 -16.04 -16.27 2.90
C GLU A 82 -16.05 -14.84 2.35
N ASN A 83 -17.07 -14.54 1.56
CA ASN A 83 -17.33 -13.20 1.04
C ASN A 83 -17.80 -12.30 2.19
N LYS A 84 -16.88 -11.76 2.99
CA LYS A 84 -17.21 -10.78 4.04
C LYS A 84 -17.50 -9.43 3.39
N GLU A 85 -18.73 -9.27 2.89
CA GLU A 85 -19.25 -8.03 2.30
C GLU A 85 -19.07 -6.84 3.25
N ASN A 86 -19.16 -7.07 4.56
CA ASN A 86 -18.96 -6.05 5.60
C ASN A 86 -17.53 -5.49 5.67
N ILE A 87 -16.55 -6.22 5.12
CA ILE A 87 -15.16 -5.78 5.10
C ILE A 87 -14.91 -5.02 3.79
N GLY A 88 -15.61 -5.23 2.68
CA GLY A 88 -15.38 -4.45 1.45
C GLY A 88 -13.99 -4.67 0.81
N ILE A 89 -13.26 -5.72 1.21
CA ILE A 89 -12.08 -6.22 0.49
C ILE A 89 -12.55 -7.44 -0.30
N ASN A 90 -12.56 -7.33 -1.63
CA ASN A 90 -12.78 -8.49 -2.47
C ASN A 90 -11.46 -9.28 -2.54
N LEU A 91 -11.37 -10.35 -1.76
CA LEU A 91 -10.16 -11.18 -1.67
C LEU A 91 -10.04 -12.19 -2.82
N LYS A 92 -11.12 -12.43 -3.59
CA LYS A 92 -11.13 -13.40 -4.72
C LYS A 92 -10.10 -13.07 -5.81
N PRO A 93 -9.99 -11.83 -6.32
CA PRO A 93 -8.99 -11.48 -7.32
C PRO A 93 -7.56 -11.68 -6.80
N GLY A 94 -7.33 -11.40 -5.52
CA GLY A 94 -6.03 -11.62 -4.90
C GLY A 94 -5.67 -13.11 -4.85
N PHE A 95 -6.61 -13.97 -4.45
CA PHE A 95 -6.41 -15.42 -4.44
C PHE A 95 -6.18 -16.00 -5.84
N MET A 96 -6.91 -15.50 -6.85
CA MET A 96 -6.66 -15.88 -8.25
C MET A 96 -5.24 -15.50 -8.69
N LEU A 97 -4.78 -14.31 -8.32
CA LEU A 97 -3.44 -13.83 -8.66
C LEU A 97 -2.36 -14.62 -7.92
N LEU A 98 -2.58 -14.99 -6.65
CA LEU A 98 -1.72 -15.88 -5.89
C LEU A 98 -1.59 -17.25 -6.57
N THR A 99 -2.72 -17.83 -6.99
CA THR A 99 -2.76 -19.12 -7.70
C THR A 99 -2.02 -19.03 -9.04
N PHE A 100 -2.25 -17.96 -9.79
CA PHE A 100 -1.57 -17.70 -11.05
C PHE A 100 -0.05 -17.56 -10.86
N ALA A 101 0.38 -16.79 -9.86
CA ALA A 101 1.79 -16.64 -9.50
C ALA A 101 2.46 -17.97 -9.15
N TYR A 102 1.77 -18.83 -8.40
CA TYR A 102 2.26 -20.17 -8.06
C TYR A 102 2.41 -21.06 -9.29
N LEU A 103 1.42 -21.08 -10.19
CA LEU A 103 1.46 -21.86 -11.44
C LEU A 103 2.55 -21.38 -12.39
N LEU A 104 2.86 -20.08 -12.39
CA LEU A 104 3.90 -19.47 -13.23
C LEU A 104 5.32 -19.69 -12.68
N SER A 105 5.45 -20.01 -11.39
CA SER A 105 6.76 -20.14 -10.72
C SER A 105 7.71 -21.16 -11.37
N PRO A 106 7.28 -22.38 -11.78
CA PRO A 106 8.16 -23.34 -12.46
C PRO A 106 8.68 -22.82 -13.82
N LEU A 107 7.82 -22.15 -14.60
CA LEU A 107 8.19 -21.55 -15.88
C LEU A 107 9.26 -20.47 -15.67
N ILE A 108 9.03 -19.59 -14.70
CA ILE A 108 9.95 -18.49 -14.40
C ILE A 108 11.25 -18.99 -13.82
N ARG A 109 11.23 -20.07 -13.03
CA ARG A 109 12.45 -20.74 -12.61
C ARG A 109 13.30 -21.17 -13.80
N THR A 110 12.71 -21.87 -14.76
CA THR A 110 13.43 -22.30 -15.99
C THR A 110 14.01 -21.10 -16.75
N LEU A 111 13.24 -20.02 -16.91
CA LEU A 111 13.68 -18.82 -17.64
C LEU A 111 14.76 -18.00 -16.91
N THR A 112 14.91 -18.16 -15.60
CA THR A 112 15.82 -17.34 -14.78
C THR A 112 17.05 -18.11 -14.29
N LEU A 113 17.23 -19.38 -14.68
CA LEU A 113 18.36 -20.21 -14.22
C LEU A 113 19.73 -19.56 -14.47
N GLU A 114 19.90 -18.88 -15.60
CA GLU A 114 21.15 -18.23 -16.00
C GLU A 114 21.38 -16.87 -15.30
N ILE A 115 20.35 -16.31 -14.68
CA ILE A 115 20.44 -15.00 -14.03
C ILE A 115 21.06 -15.16 -12.65
N HIS A 116 22.12 -14.38 -12.41
CA HIS A 116 22.81 -14.37 -11.13
C HIS A 116 21.88 -13.89 -9.98
N PRO A 117 21.91 -14.53 -8.79
CA PRO A 117 21.01 -14.19 -7.69
C PRO A 117 21.07 -12.73 -7.23
N THR A 118 22.25 -12.10 -7.26
CA THR A 118 22.41 -10.69 -6.87
C THR A 118 21.62 -9.75 -7.76
N THR A 119 21.54 -10.03 -9.07
CA THR A 119 20.75 -9.24 -10.02
C THR A 119 19.26 -9.33 -9.69
N LEU A 120 18.78 -10.52 -9.31
CA LEU A 120 17.40 -10.72 -8.89
C LEU A 120 17.08 -10.00 -7.57
N TYR A 121 18.00 -10.02 -6.60
CA TYR A 121 17.84 -9.26 -5.36
C TYR A 121 17.84 -7.75 -5.62
N ALA A 122 18.67 -7.26 -6.53
CA ALA A 122 18.68 -5.85 -6.94
C ALA A 122 17.35 -5.46 -7.61
N TYR A 123 16.85 -6.28 -8.54
CA TYR A 123 15.56 -6.07 -9.19
C TYR A 123 14.41 -6.09 -8.18
N PHE A 124 14.43 -7.05 -7.26
CA PHE A 124 13.49 -7.12 -6.16
C PHE A 124 13.50 -5.81 -5.35
N ALA A 125 14.66 -5.33 -4.92
CA ALA A 125 14.77 -4.07 -4.17
C ALA A 125 14.15 -2.88 -4.93
N VAL A 126 14.41 -2.75 -6.24
CA VAL A 126 13.81 -1.71 -7.08
C VAL A 126 12.29 -1.83 -7.11
N THR A 127 11.76 -3.04 -7.31
CA THR A 127 10.30 -3.26 -7.32
C THR A 127 9.63 -2.96 -5.99
N GLN A 128 10.31 -3.19 -4.85
CA GLN A 128 9.78 -2.85 -3.53
C GLN A 128 9.78 -1.33 -3.29
N ILE A 129 10.79 -0.60 -3.77
CA ILE A 129 10.81 0.86 -3.72
C ILE A 129 9.63 1.44 -4.51
N LEU A 130 9.41 0.94 -5.73
CA LEU A 130 8.26 1.36 -6.56
C LEU A 130 6.93 1.09 -5.87
N PHE A 131 6.78 -0.08 -5.23
CA PHE A 131 5.60 -0.41 -4.45
C PHE A 131 5.35 0.57 -3.30
N VAL A 132 6.38 0.89 -2.51
CA VAL A 132 6.25 1.82 -1.37
C VAL A 132 5.83 3.20 -1.87
N VAL A 133 6.49 3.71 -2.91
CA VAL A 133 6.22 5.04 -3.47
C VAL A 133 4.81 5.12 -4.05
N ASP A 134 4.41 4.16 -4.90
CA ASP A 134 3.09 4.16 -5.52
C ASP A 134 1.98 3.98 -4.46
N SER A 135 2.19 3.10 -3.48
CA SER A 135 1.20 2.86 -2.42
C SER A 135 0.99 4.09 -1.55
N VAL A 136 2.07 4.77 -1.13
CA VAL A 136 1.98 6.04 -0.38
C VAL A 136 1.32 7.12 -1.22
N SER A 137 1.76 7.29 -2.47
CA SER A 137 1.21 8.30 -3.38
C SER A 137 -0.28 8.12 -3.60
N ALA A 138 -0.74 6.89 -3.86
CA ALA A 138 -2.15 6.61 -4.02
C ALA A 138 -2.95 6.88 -2.73
N SER A 139 -2.44 6.51 -1.55
CA SER A 139 -3.08 6.85 -0.27
C SER A 139 -3.20 8.36 -0.10
N ILE A 140 -2.16 9.10 -0.46
CA ILE A 140 -2.12 10.56 -0.42
C ILE A 140 -3.21 11.16 -1.32
N TYR A 141 -3.26 10.75 -2.59
CA TYR A 141 -4.24 11.25 -3.55
C TYR A 141 -5.68 10.90 -3.13
N ASN A 142 -5.88 9.73 -2.52
CA ASN A 142 -7.19 9.27 -2.06
C ASN A 142 -7.64 9.92 -0.74
N THR A 143 -6.71 10.46 0.06
CA THR A 143 -7.04 11.19 1.29
C THR A 143 -7.64 12.58 0.96
N GLY A 144 -7.42 13.08 -0.26
CA GLY A 144 -7.78 14.43 -0.70
C GLY A 144 -8.89 14.54 -1.75
N SER A 145 -9.51 13.45 -2.21
CA SER A 145 -10.62 13.54 -3.17
C SER A 145 -11.90 14.03 -2.49
N SER A 146 -11.95 15.33 -2.19
CA SER A 146 -13.22 16.03 -1.98
C SER A 146 -14.07 15.85 -3.22
N ALA A 147 -15.34 15.53 -3.05
CA ALA A 147 -16.31 15.48 -4.15
C ALA A 147 -16.15 16.71 -5.05
N GLU A 148 -15.87 16.49 -6.35
CA GLU A 148 -15.89 17.57 -7.35
C GLU A 148 -17.32 18.12 -7.40
N VAL A 149 -17.57 19.27 -6.78
CA VAL A 149 -18.82 20.02 -6.97
C VAL A 149 -18.66 20.79 -8.29
N LYS A 150 -19.52 20.51 -9.28
CA LYS A 150 -19.48 21.12 -10.62
C LYS A 150 -20.57 22.17 -10.80
N ASP A 151 -20.28 23.24 -11.55
CA ASP A 151 -21.22 24.31 -11.90
C ASP A 151 -22.15 23.90 -13.05
N GLU A 152 -23.37 24.48 -13.10
CA GLU A 152 -24.40 24.24 -14.14
C GLU A 152 -23.90 24.39 -15.59
N TRP A 153 -22.81 25.14 -15.79
CA TRP A 153 -22.26 25.49 -17.10
C TRP A 153 -21.17 24.54 -17.59
N THR A 154 -20.65 23.68 -16.73
CA THR A 154 -19.65 22.68 -17.13
C THR A 154 -20.33 21.45 -17.72
N PRO A 155 -20.04 21.05 -18.98
CA PRO A 155 -20.61 19.84 -19.54
C PRO A 155 -20.15 18.63 -18.71
N LEU A 156 -21.12 17.84 -18.24
CA LEU A 156 -20.87 16.56 -17.58
C LEU A 156 -20.03 15.67 -18.51
N SER A 157 -19.06 14.94 -17.96
CA SER A 157 -18.37 13.93 -18.75
C SER A 157 -19.35 12.83 -19.14
N LEU A 158 -19.08 12.14 -20.25
CA LEU A 158 -19.93 11.06 -20.73
C LEU A 158 -20.17 9.99 -19.64
N GLU A 159 -19.13 9.70 -18.85
CA GLU A 159 -19.13 8.78 -17.71
C GLU A 159 -20.14 9.21 -16.63
N GLU A 160 -20.12 10.49 -16.23
CA GLU A 160 -21.06 11.06 -15.26
C GLU A 160 -22.49 11.12 -15.82
N SER A 161 -22.63 11.35 -17.13
CA SER A 161 -23.95 11.37 -17.81
C SER A 161 -24.60 9.99 -17.92
N ILE A 162 -23.80 8.92 -17.91
CA ILE A 162 -24.24 7.52 -17.93
C ILE A 162 -24.32 6.95 -16.50
N ASN A 163 -24.16 7.80 -15.47
CA ASN A 163 -24.15 7.40 -14.06
C ASN A 163 -23.06 6.35 -13.76
N ILE A 164 -21.99 6.32 -14.57
CA ILE A 164 -20.81 5.50 -14.31
C ILE A 164 -20.02 6.25 -13.23
N PRO A 165 -19.79 5.66 -12.05
CA PRO A 165 -19.08 6.34 -10.99
C PRO A 165 -17.66 6.66 -11.48
N LYS A 166 -17.36 7.95 -11.61
CA LYS A 166 -16.03 8.42 -11.96
C LYS A 166 -15.07 7.99 -10.86
N LYS A 167 -14.14 7.10 -11.21
CA LYS A 167 -13.19 6.54 -10.24
C LYS A 167 -12.08 7.57 -10.00
N ILE A 168 -12.36 8.55 -9.15
CA ILE A 168 -11.42 9.62 -8.76
C ILE A 168 -10.27 9.06 -7.91
N SER A 169 -10.44 7.85 -7.35
CA SER A 169 -9.41 7.23 -6.52
C SER A 169 -8.23 6.73 -7.37
N SER A 170 -7.04 7.27 -7.09
CA SER A 170 -5.77 6.73 -7.54
C SER A 170 -5.68 5.26 -7.14
N ASN A 171 -5.50 4.37 -8.11
CA ASN A 171 -5.37 2.94 -7.87
C ASN A 171 -3.89 2.56 -7.76
N GLN A 172 -3.55 1.72 -6.79
CA GLN A 172 -2.19 1.20 -6.53
C GLN A 172 -1.76 0.11 -7.51
N ILE A 173 -2.23 0.14 -8.76
CA ILE A 173 -2.05 -0.96 -9.72
C ILE A 173 -0.59 -1.12 -10.08
N LEU A 174 0.14 -0.01 -10.27
CA LEU A 174 1.55 -0.05 -10.66
C LEU A 174 2.42 -0.61 -9.53
N GLY A 175 2.19 -0.18 -8.28
CA GLY A 175 2.88 -0.69 -7.12
C GLY A 175 2.55 -2.16 -6.86
N LEU A 176 1.29 -2.57 -6.97
CA LEU A 176 0.90 -3.97 -6.78
C LEU A 176 1.47 -4.88 -7.87
N THR A 177 1.52 -4.43 -9.12
CA THR A 177 2.11 -5.20 -10.22
C THR A 177 3.63 -5.30 -10.10
N SER A 178 4.34 -4.22 -9.77
CA SER A 178 5.79 -4.28 -9.50
C SER A 178 6.10 -5.22 -8.34
N TYR A 179 5.28 -5.14 -7.29
CA TYR A 179 5.33 -6.03 -6.14
C TYR A 179 5.23 -7.50 -6.58
N PHE A 180 4.14 -7.90 -7.23
CA PHE A 180 3.94 -9.30 -7.62
C PHE A 180 5.05 -9.80 -8.55
N LEU A 181 5.52 -8.95 -9.47
CA LEU A 181 6.63 -9.29 -10.35
C LEU A 181 7.91 -9.59 -9.54
N GLY A 182 8.25 -8.74 -8.57
CA GLY A 182 9.39 -8.95 -7.69
C GLY A 182 9.30 -10.27 -6.91
N PHE A 183 8.13 -10.59 -6.36
CA PHE A 183 7.91 -11.83 -5.59
C PHE A 183 7.96 -13.08 -6.44
N ILE A 184 7.35 -13.05 -7.62
CA ILE A 184 7.38 -14.16 -8.55
C ILE A 184 8.82 -14.44 -8.99
N LEU A 185 9.59 -13.40 -9.34
CA LEU A 185 11.00 -13.53 -9.70
C LEU A 185 11.83 -14.10 -8.55
N LEU A 186 11.60 -13.63 -7.33
CA LEU A 186 12.31 -14.11 -6.14
C LEU A 186 11.95 -15.56 -5.80
N SER A 187 10.69 -15.95 -6.06
CA SER A 187 10.22 -17.32 -5.85
C SER A 187 10.97 -18.35 -6.71
N SER A 188 11.52 -17.93 -7.85
CA SER A 188 12.34 -18.79 -8.73
C SER A 188 13.55 -19.42 -8.03
N ARG A 189 14.02 -18.83 -6.92
CA ARG A 189 15.22 -19.29 -6.20
C ARG A 189 14.95 -20.44 -5.26
N PHE A 190 13.70 -20.73 -4.93
CA PHE A 190 13.36 -21.86 -4.07
C PHE A 190 13.46 -23.17 -4.85
N SER A 191 14.10 -24.14 -4.22
CA SER A 191 14.28 -25.46 -4.81
C SER A 191 12.99 -26.29 -4.72
N LYS A 192 12.30 -26.17 -3.57
CA LYS A 192 11.08 -26.92 -3.27
C LYS A 192 9.82 -26.09 -3.63
N PRO A 193 8.84 -26.69 -4.33
CA PRO A 193 7.57 -26.01 -4.63
C PRO A 193 6.79 -25.63 -3.37
N SER A 194 7.04 -26.34 -2.26
CA SER A 194 6.48 -25.99 -0.97
C SER A 194 6.94 -24.60 -0.51
N SER A 195 8.25 -24.35 -0.56
CA SER A 195 8.83 -23.09 -0.09
C SER A 195 8.36 -21.91 -0.95
N VAL A 196 8.20 -22.13 -2.26
CA VAL A 196 7.57 -21.17 -3.19
C VAL A 196 6.17 -20.77 -2.72
N PHE A 197 5.29 -21.73 -2.50
CA PHE A 197 3.90 -21.45 -2.11
C PHE A 197 3.81 -20.77 -0.75
N ASN A 198 4.57 -21.23 0.24
CA ASN A 198 4.58 -20.63 1.57
C ASN A 198 5.05 -19.17 1.51
N PHE A 199 6.09 -18.90 0.71
CA PHE A 199 6.59 -17.56 0.49
C PHE A 199 5.52 -16.69 -0.18
N LEU A 200 4.88 -17.18 -1.24
CA LEU A 200 3.80 -16.46 -1.93
C LEU A 200 2.59 -16.19 -1.00
N CYS A 201 2.20 -17.14 -0.15
CA CYS A 201 1.11 -16.94 0.79
C CYS A 201 1.45 -15.95 1.90
N LEU A 202 2.63 -16.05 2.51
CA LEU A 202 3.06 -15.12 3.57
C LEU A 202 3.17 -13.69 3.04
N THR A 203 3.73 -13.54 1.84
CA THR A 203 3.85 -12.24 1.19
C THR A 203 2.46 -11.68 0.87
N PHE A 204 1.56 -12.49 0.35
CA PHE A 204 0.17 -12.09 0.12
C PHE A 204 -0.58 -11.68 1.40
N MET A 205 -0.44 -12.45 2.50
CA MET A 205 -1.00 -12.09 3.81
C MET A 205 -0.44 -10.75 4.33
N GLY A 206 0.88 -10.54 4.23
CA GLY A 206 1.54 -9.32 4.68
C GLY A 206 1.13 -8.08 3.88
N TYR A 207 1.02 -8.19 2.55
CA TYR A 207 0.82 -7.03 1.69
C TYR A 207 -0.64 -6.71 1.39
N ILE A 208 -1.53 -7.70 1.37
CA ILE A 208 -2.96 -7.46 1.16
C ILE A 208 -3.68 -7.34 2.49
N ILE A 209 -3.49 -8.29 3.42
CA ILE A 209 -4.32 -8.32 4.62
C ILE A 209 -3.77 -7.34 5.67
N LEU A 210 -2.51 -7.49 6.07
CA LEU A 210 -1.94 -6.68 7.15
C LEU A 210 -1.94 -5.18 6.82
N LEU A 211 -1.60 -4.82 5.58
CA LEU A 211 -1.62 -3.44 5.09
C LEU A 211 -3.03 -2.83 5.09
N ASN A 212 -4.01 -3.53 4.55
CA ASN A 212 -5.40 -3.06 4.56
C ASN A 212 -5.96 -2.98 5.98
N HIS A 213 -5.58 -3.91 6.86
CA HIS A 213 -6.00 -3.90 8.27
C HIS A 213 -5.38 -2.72 9.03
N ALA A 214 -4.09 -2.45 8.81
CA ALA A 214 -3.40 -1.31 9.42
C ALA A 214 -4.00 0.03 8.97
N GLU A 215 -4.39 0.14 7.70
CA GLU A 215 -5.03 1.33 7.16
C GLU A 215 -6.43 1.55 7.76
N ARG A 216 -7.24 0.49 7.89
CA ARG A 216 -8.59 0.54 8.49
C ARG A 216 -8.58 0.93 9.96
N LEU A 217 -7.66 0.34 10.72
CA LEU A 217 -7.49 0.69 12.12
C LEU A 217 -6.92 2.10 12.31
N GLY A 218 -6.49 2.77 11.24
CA GLY A 218 -5.91 4.10 11.31
C GLY A 218 -4.60 4.11 12.11
N ILE A 219 -3.83 3.01 12.06
CA ILE A 219 -2.58 2.88 12.84
C ILE A 219 -1.63 4.06 12.54
N HIS A 220 -1.59 4.50 11.28
CA HIS A 220 -0.76 5.62 10.84
C HIS A 220 -1.11 6.97 11.50
N LYS A 221 -2.32 7.11 12.09
CA LYS A 221 -2.76 8.34 12.77
C LYS A 221 -2.29 8.42 14.22
N SER A 222 -1.93 7.28 14.81
CA SER A 222 -1.55 7.21 16.23
C SER A 222 -0.07 6.94 16.38
N THR A 223 0.66 7.90 16.95
CA THR A 223 2.09 7.76 17.25
C THR A 223 2.37 6.56 18.16
N ASN A 224 1.52 6.32 19.16
CA ASN A 224 1.67 5.18 20.06
C ASN A 224 1.50 3.84 19.33
N ALA A 225 0.51 3.75 18.43
CA ALA A 225 0.31 2.56 17.62
C ALA A 225 1.51 2.32 16.68
N MET A 226 2.08 3.38 16.11
CA MET A 226 3.29 3.31 15.28
C MET A 226 4.52 2.84 16.05
N VAL A 227 4.72 3.32 17.28
CA VAL A 227 5.81 2.85 18.16
C VAL A 227 5.66 1.36 18.46
N LEU A 228 4.43 0.89 18.75
CA LEU A 228 4.17 -0.53 18.97
C LEU A 228 4.49 -1.36 17.73
N VAL A 229 4.05 -0.92 16.53
CA VAL A 229 4.40 -1.59 15.27
C VAL A 229 5.91 -1.65 15.08
N TYR A 230 6.62 -0.55 15.28
CA TYR A 230 8.07 -0.50 15.13
C TYR A 230 8.78 -1.49 16.08
N VAL A 231 8.38 -1.53 17.36
CA VAL A 231 8.95 -2.46 18.35
C VAL A 231 8.65 -3.91 17.98
N SER A 232 7.41 -4.24 17.63
CA SER A 232 7.02 -5.60 17.24
C SER A 232 7.79 -6.07 16.00
N VAL A 233 7.88 -5.22 14.97
CA VAL A 233 8.62 -5.53 13.75
C VAL A 233 10.11 -5.70 14.04
N SER A 234 10.68 -4.82 14.87
CA SER A 234 12.09 -4.89 15.27
C SER A 234 12.43 -6.22 15.95
N ILE A 235 11.58 -6.69 16.87
CA ILE A 235 11.77 -7.98 17.55
C ILE A 235 11.71 -9.14 16.54
N ILE A 236 10.72 -9.12 15.63
CA ILE A 236 10.55 -10.18 14.63
C ILE A 236 11.73 -10.25 13.65
N ILE A 237 12.31 -9.11 13.27
CA ILE A 237 13.46 -9.06 12.34
C ILE A 237 14.78 -9.38 13.06
N PHE A 238 14.92 -8.98 14.32
CA PHE A 238 16.13 -9.21 15.10
C PHE A 238 16.42 -10.71 15.31
N LEU A 239 15.37 -11.51 15.56
CA LEU A 239 15.48 -12.96 15.79
C LEU A 239 16.19 -13.71 14.64
N PRO A 240 15.81 -13.54 13.36
CA PRO A 240 16.43 -14.24 12.24
C PRO A 240 17.69 -13.56 11.67
N ASP A 241 17.82 -12.22 11.73
CA ASP A 241 19.00 -11.54 11.20
C ASP A 241 19.26 -10.13 11.76
N ILE A 242 20.35 -10.02 12.52
CA ILE A 242 20.83 -8.72 13.04
C ILE A 242 21.18 -7.73 11.92
N LYS A 243 21.66 -8.18 10.75
CA LYS A 243 22.03 -7.28 9.66
C LYS A 243 20.79 -6.62 9.04
N ILE A 244 19.73 -7.40 8.81
CA ILE A 244 18.45 -6.88 8.30
C ILE A 244 17.83 -5.93 9.33
N PHE A 245 17.91 -6.28 10.61
CA PHE A 245 17.48 -5.39 11.70
C PHE A 245 18.21 -4.05 11.67
N CYS A 246 19.55 -4.04 11.57
CA CYS A 246 20.32 -2.81 11.50
C CYS A 246 19.93 -1.95 10.29
N ILE A 247 19.76 -2.56 9.10
CA ILE A 247 19.31 -1.85 7.90
C ILE A 247 17.93 -1.23 8.11
N TYR A 248 17.00 -1.99 8.70
CA TYR A 248 15.64 -1.52 9.00
C TYR A 248 15.67 -0.32 9.95
N SER A 249 16.37 -0.43 11.09
CA SER A 249 16.50 0.66 12.05
C SER A 249 17.13 1.89 11.40
N CYS A 250 18.20 1.73 10.61
CA CYS A 250 18.80 2.84 9.88
C CYS A 250 17.82 3.52 8.93
N MET A 251 17.02 2.76 8.17
CA MET A 251 16.03 3.34 7.26
C MET A 251 14.93 4.08 8.02
N VAL A 252 14.40 3.52 9.10
CA VAL A 252 13.35 4.17 9.90
C VAL A 252 13.88 5.46 10.54
N THR A 253 15.06 5.42 11.15
CA THR A 253 15.70 6.62 11.74
C THR A 253 15.98 7.67 10.66
N PHE A 254 16.47 7.26 9.49
CA PHE A 254 16.71 8.17 8.38
C PHE A 254 15.42 8.86 7.92
N VAL A 255 14.36 8.09 7.65
CA VAL A 255 13.06 8.64 7.23
C VAL A 255 12.53 9.63 8.26
N TYR A 256 12.49 9.26 9.55
CA TYR A 256 12.03 10.18 10.59
C TYR A 256 12.90 11.44 10.71
N SER A 257 14.21 11.32 10.61
CA SER A 257 15.12 12.46 10.71
C SER A 257 14.95 13.46 9.56
N VAL A 258 14.90 12.96 8.32
CA VAL A 258 14.67 13.78 7.11
C VAL A 258 13.30 14.42 7.17
N SER A 259 12.28 13.67 7.58
CA SER A 259 10.93 14.18 7.76
C SER A 259 10.85 15.29 8.80
N HIS A 260 11.45 15.09 9.97
CA HIS A 260 11.46 16.11 11.03
C HIS A 260 12.19 17.38 10.57
N MET A 261 13.33 17.24 9.89
CA MET A 261 14.05 18.38 9.31
C MET A 261 13.22 19.10 8.24
N SER A 262 12.51 18.35 7.40
CA SER A 262 11.65 18.90 6.35
C SER A 262 10.46 19.67 6.93
N VAL A 263 9.81 19.13 7.95
CA VAL A 263 8.72 19.81 8.66
C VAL A 263 9.23 21.05 9.38
N TRP A 264 10.37 20.97 10.06
CA TRP A 264 10.98 22.12 10.73
C TRP A 264 11.33 23.26 9.75
N LEU A 265 11.89 22.93 8.59
CA LEU A 265 12.14 23.90 7.52
C LEU A 265 10.84 24.52 7.00
N LEU A 266 9.81 23.70 6.78
CA LEU A 266 8.50 24.17 6.33
C LEU A 266 7.87 25.12 7.35
N GLU A 267 7.89 24.78 8.64
CA GLU A 267 7.37 25.64 9.71
C GLU A 267 8.14 26.96 9.81
N ARG A 268 9.47 26.92 9.67
CA ARG A 268 10.31 28.12 9.65
C ARG A 268 9.95 29.05 8.48
N ASP A 269 9.74 28.51 7.29
CA ASP A 269 9.32 29.30 6.12
C ASP A 269 7.91 29.89 6.28
N LEU A 270 7.01 29.17 6.97
CA LEU A 270 5.66 29.67 7.25
C LEU A 270 5.66 30.80 8.29
N ASN A 271 6.48 30.69 9.33
CA ASN A 271 6.61 31.70 10.38
C ASN A 271 7.45 32.91 9.94
N GLY A 272 8.28 32.75 8.90
CA GLY A 272 9.13 33.81 8.34
C GLY A 272 8.42 34.74 7.34
N ARG A 273 7.20 34.42 6.89
CA ARG A 273 6.41 35.34 6.04
C ARG A 273 5.66 36.33 6.94
N PRO A 274 5.95 37.65 6.87
CA PRO A 274 5.16 38.63 7.58
C PRO A 274 3.71 38.54 7.09
N SER A 275 2.77 38.46 8.03
CA SER A 275 1.34 38.59 7.76
C SER A 275 1.12 39.92 7.06
N HIS A 276 0.91 39.88 5.74
CA HIS A 276 0.45 41.06 5.02
C HIS A 276 -0.86 41.50 5.68
N PRO A 277 -0.94 42.72 6.24
CA PRO A 277 -2.19 43.20 6.81
C PRO A 277 -3.22 43.19 5.69
N SER A 278 -4.35 42.54 5.94
CA SER A 278 -5.49 42.46 5.04
C SER A 278 -5.94 43.88 4.69
N LYS A 279 -5.50 44.39 3.54
CA LYS A 279 -6.08 45.57 2.91
C LYS A 279 -7.37 45.15 2.22
N TYR A 280 -8.43 44.98 2.99
CA TYR A 280 -9.80 45.12 2.50
C TYR A 280 -10.62 45.79 3.62
N GLN A 281 -10.64 47.12 3.54
CA GLN A 281 -11.80 47.95 3.92
C GLN A 281 -12.88 47.76 2.88
#